data_AF-A0A950A4C3-F1
#
_entry.id   AF-A0A950A4C3-F1
#
_cell.length_a   1.000
_cell.length_b   1.000
_cell.length_c   1.000
_cell.angle_alpha   90.00
_cell.angle_beta   90.00
_cell.angle_gamma   90.00
#
_symmetry.space_group_name_H-M   'P 1'
#
loop_
_entity.id
_entity.type
_entity.pdbx_description
1 polymer ?
#
loop_
_entity_poly.entity_id
_entity_poly.type
_entity_poly.pdbx_seq_one_letter_code
_entity_poly.pdbx_strand_id
1 'polypeptide(L)'
;PGDIGAVAKLKETKAGDWLASRDEPIEMPSIKLPAPVMAFAVEPKSKGDEEKVFTALRRLQEEDPTIDLHRDDQTGEQIVAGLSQVHVEVIVERLKSRFGAEVNLNPPHVPYQETIRRAAKAHGRHKKQTGGRGQFGDCHIEIEPLEPGTGFEFVNAIKGGVIPTGFIPAVEKGVQDAMQSGVVAGYPVKDVRVRVYDGSYHTVDSSEMAFRLAGSFAMKQAMEQAGPVLLEPIMLVTVAAPEDAVGDVIGDLNSRRGRPLGMEPVGAGMTEVKAEVPMAEMLSYAPDLRAITGGQGEFTMEFLRYEEVPAHLAGKVVEEAKAEKEAVKA
;
A
#
# COMPACT_ATOMS: atom_id res chain seq x y z
N PRO A 1 3.12 31.38 37.51
CA PRO A 1 3.40 31.37 36.05
C PRO A 1 4.72 30.65 35.79
N GLY A 2 4.75 29.67 34.91
CA GLY A 2 5.91 28.78 34.76
C GLY A 2 5.92 27.57 35.71
N ASP A 3 4.83 27.34 36.46
CA ASP A 3 4.65 26.11 37.23
C ASP A 3 4.07 24.99 36.36
N ILE A 4 4.37 23.74 36.72
CA ILE A 4 3.82 22.54 36.08
C ILE A 4 2.72 21.98 36.99
N GLY A 5 1.54 21.73 36.42
CA GLY A 5 0.40 21.15 37.12
C GLY A 5 -0.32 20.11 36.27
N ALA A 6 -1.13 19.27 36.92
CA ALA A 6 -1.97 18.28 36.26
C ALA A 6 -3.45 18.65 36.40
N VAL A 7 -4.19 18.61 35.30
CA VAL A 7 -5.64 18.86 35.28
C VAL A 7 -6.35 17.58 34.85
N ALA A 8 -7.29 17.11 35.67
CA ALA A 8 -8.06 15.92 35.36
C ALA A 8 -9.34 16.25 34.57
N LYS A 9 -9.85 15.26 33.83
CA LYS A 9 -11.17 15.28 33.16
C LYS A 9 -11.31 16.25 31.99
N LEU A 10 -10.23 16.57 31.30
CA LEU A 10 -10.29 17.18 29.97
C LEU A 10 -10.71 16.12 28.95
N LYS A 11 -11.82 16.36 28.22
CA LYS A 11 -12.40 15.37 27.30
C LYS A 11 -11.89 15.47 25.87
N GLU A 12 -11.50 16.66 25.45
CA GLU A 12 -11.22 16.99 24.04
C GLU A 12 -9.76 17.43 23.83
N THR A 13 -8.95 17.46 24.90
CA THR A 13 -7.58 17.97 24.87
C THR A 13 -6.59 16.85 24.57
N LYS A 14 -5.66 17.10 23.66
CA LYS A 14 -4.56 16.21 23.26
C LYS A 14 -3.20 16.79 23.63
N ALA A 15 -2.16 15.97 23.53
CA ALA A 15 -0.78 16.43 23.66
C ALA A 15 -0.48 17.50 22.58
N GLY A 16 0.03 18.66 23.02
CA GLY A 16 0.34 19.80 22.13
C GLY A 16 -0.75 20.87 22.03
N ASP A 17 -1.93 20.65 22.63
CA ASP A 17 -2.99 21.66 22.66
C ASP A 17 -2.68 22.80 23.63
N TRP A 18 -3.15 24.00 23.27
CA TRP A 18 -3.01 25.21 24.08
C TRP A 18 -4.32 25.54 24.78
N LEU A 19 -4.28 25.69 26.10
CA LEU A 19 -5.44 26.13 26.89
C LEU A 19 -5.29 27.63 27.20
N ALA A 20 -6.12 28.44 26.56
CA ALA A 20 -6.17 29.89 26.75
C ALA A 20 -7.47 30.34 27.43
N SER A 21 -7.49 31.57 27.95
CA SER A 21 -8.72 32.19 28.44
C SER A 21 -9.69 32.42 27.28
N ARG A 22 -11.01 32.38 27.55
CA ARG A 22 -12.04 32.66 26.53
C ARG A 22 -11.96 34.08 25.99
N ASP A 23 -11.56 35.02 26.84
CA ASP A 23 -11.51 36.45 26.51
C ASP A 23 -10.19 36.85 25.83
N GLU A 24 -9.19 35.96 25.85
CA GLU A 24 -7.87 36.18 25.28
C GLU A 24 -7.36 34.88 24.62
N PRO A 25 -7.91 34.53 23.44
CA PRO A 25 -7.47 33.36 22.70
C PRO A 25 -6.02 33.54 22.23
N ILE A 26 -5.22 32.50 22.38
CA ILE A 26 -3.81 32.49 21.98
C ILE A 26 -3.65 31.44 20.89
N GLU A 27 -3.11 31.86 19.75
CA GLU A 27 -2.59 30.95 18.73
C GLU A 27 -1.09 30.82 18.91
N MET A 28 -0.64 29.61 19.18
CA MET A 28 0.76 29.26 19.28
C MET A 28 1.15 28.38 18.09
N PRO A 29 2.40 28.48 17.60
CA PRO A 29 2.85 27.67 16.48
C PRO A 29 2.79 26.19 16.84
N SER A 30 2.28 25.37 15.90
CA SER A 30 2.28 23.91 16.05
C SER A 30 3.71 23.40 16.17
N ILE A 31 3.97 22.57 17.19
CA ILE A 31 5.25 21.87 17.32
C ILE A 31 5.34 20.87 16.17
N LYS A 32 6.35 21.03 15.29
CA LYS A 32 6.64 20.04 14.26
C LYS A 32 7.31 18.84 14.92
N LEU A 33 6.61 17.71 14.89
CA LEU A 33 7.14 16.45 15.37
C LEU A 33 7.93 15.74 14.25
N PRO A 34 8.95 14.96 14.60
CA PRO A 34 9.66 14.14 13.62
C PRO A 34 8.71 13.11 13.00
N ALA A 35 8.89 12.84 11.71
CA ALA A 35 8.12 11.82 11.02
C ALA A 35 8.55 10.41 11.48
N PRO A 36 7.62 9.44 11.55
CA PRO A 36 7.98 8.06 11.81
C PRO A 36 8.71 7.46 10.59
N VAL A 37 9.78 6.72 10.85
CA VAL A 37 10.69 6.19 9.82
C VAL A 37 10.73 4.66 9.81
N MET A 38 10.13 4.02 10.81
CA MET A 38 10.07 2.58 10.94
C MET A 38 8.61 2.15 11.09
N ALA A 39 8.15 1.33 10.16
CA ALA A 39 6.79 0.82 10.09
C ALA A 39 6.77 -0.69 10.23
N PHE A 40 5.79 -1.23 10.94
CA PHE A 40 5.55 -2.66 11.08
C PHE A 40 4.07 -2.97 10.85
N ALA A 41 3.80 -4.11 10.22
CA ALA A 41 2.47 -4.71 10.23
C ALA A 41 2.21 -5.31 11.62
N VAL A 42 1.04 -5.01 12.18
CA VAL A 42 0.65 -5.42 13.53
C VAL A 42 -0.50 -6.42 13.46
N GLU A 43 -0.27 -7.60 14.01
CA GLU A 43 -1.27 -8.66 14.08
C GLU A 43 -1.56 -9.04 15.54
N PRO A 44 -2.84 -9.07 15.97
CA PRO A 44 -3.19 -9.56 17.30
C PRO A 44 -2.83 -11.03 17.48
N LYS A 45 -2.24 -11.39 18.62
CA LYS A 45 -1.90 -12.80 18.90
C LYS A 45 -3.14 -13.68 19.06
N SER A 46 -4.24 -13.11 19.54
CA SER A 46 -5.49 -13.83 19.81
C SER A 46 -6.58 -13.36 18.86
N LYS A 47 -7.26 -14.31 18.19
CA LYS A 47 -8.46 -14.02 17.40
C LYS A 47 -9.56 -13.46 18.32
N GLY A 48 -10.01 -12.23 18.05
CA GLY A 48 -10.99 -11.50 18.85
C GLY A 48 -10.43 -10.32 19.65
N ASP A 49 -9.12 -10.17 19.76
CA ASP A 49 -8.49 -9.01 20.42
C ASP A 49 -8.27 -7.80 19.47
N GLU A 50 -8.69 -7.89 18.20
CA GLU A 50 -8.51 -6.84 17.18
C GLU A 50 -9.02 -5.47 17.64
N GLU A 51 -10.28 -5.41 18.10
CA GLU A 51 -10.90 -4.15 18.55
C GLU A 51 -10.19 -3.57 19.78
N LYS A 52 -9.75 -4.45 20.69
CA LYS A 52 -9.02 -4.10 21.90
C LYS A 52 -7.64 -3.52 21.57
N VAL A 53 -6.88 -4.18 20.69
CA VAL A 53 -5.57 -3.73 20.20
C VAL A 53 -5.71 -2.37 19.53
N PHE A 54 -6.67 -2.21 18.61
CA PHE A 54 -6.84 -0.97 17.86
C PHE A 54 -7.25 0.20 18.76
N THR A 55 -8.17 -0.04 19.69
CA THR A 55 -8.59 0.97 20.67
C THR A 55 -7.43 1.37 21.58
N ALA A 56 -6.59 0.41 21.99
CA ALA A 56 -5.43 0.67 22.83
C ALA A 56 -4.33 1.45 22.07
N LEU A 57 -4.06 1.10 20.81
CA LEU A 57 -3.12 1.83 19.95
C LEU A 57 -3.56 3.27 19.74
N ARG A 58 -4.86 3.52 19.48
CA ARG A 58 -5.38 4.89 19.38
C ARG A 58 -5.20 5.70 20.67
N ARG A 59 -5.40 5.09 21.84
CA ARG A 59 -5.13 5.76 23.12
C ARG A 59 -3.65 6.08 23.30
N LEU A 60 -2.75 5.20 22.87
CA LEU A 60 -1.32 5.48 22.89
C LEU A 60 -0.96 6.60 21.91
N GLN A 61 -1.58 6.67 20.73
CA GLN A 61 -1.39 7.76 19.77
C GLN A 61 -1.89 9.12 20.29
N GLU A 62 -2.95 9.15 21.10
CA GLU A 62 -3.40 10.38 21.77
C GLU A 62 -2.38 10.91 22.79
N GLU A 63 -1.64 10.00 23.44
CA GLU A 63 -0.56 10.33 24.38
C GLU A 63 0.75 10.68 23.67
N ASP A 64 1.07 9.96 22.59
CA ASP A 64 2.26 10.11 21.78
C ASP A 64 1.90 10.38 20.30
N PRO A 65 1.88 11.67 19.90
CA PRO A 65 1.50 12.07 18.54
C PRO A 65 2.55 11.69 17.47
N THR A 66 3.69 11.10 17.85
CA THR A 66 4.70 10.60 16.89
C THR A 66 4.40 9.18 16.40
N ILE A 67 3.40 8.52 17.00
CA ILE A 67 2.88 7.23 16.54
C ILE A 67 1.96 7.47 15.34
N ASP A 68 2.31 6.90 14.21
CA ASP A 68 1.39 6.81 13.07
C ASP A 68 0.73 5.43 13.05
N LEU A 69 -0.60 5.44 12.94
CA LEU A 69 -1.44 4.25 12.90
C LEU A 69 -2.40 4.42 11.74
N HIS A 70 -2.22 3.61 10.71
CA HIS A 70 -3.08 3.59 9.54
C HIS A 70 -3.27 2.15 9.04
N ARG A 71 -4.30 1.98 8.22
CA ARG A 71 -4.49 0.73 7.47
C ARG A 71 -3.91 0.93 6.09
N ASP A 72 -3.09 -0.01 5.62
CA ASP A 72 -2.66 0.00 4.23
C ASP A 72 -3.85 -0.44 3.35
N ASP A 73 -4.25 0.40 2.40
CA ASP A 73 -5.42 0.15 1.55
C ASP A 73 -5.18 -0.96 0.52
N GLN A 74 -3.93 -1.30 0.21
CA GLN A 74 -3.56 -2.31 -0.78
C GLN A 74 -3.36 -3.70 -0.16
N THR A 75 -2.63 -3.77 0.95
CA THR A 75 -2.36 -5.03 1.67
C THR A 75 -3.47 -5.34 2.68
N GLY A 76 -4.21 -4.33 3.13
CA GLY A 76 -5.25 -4.44 4.13
C GLY A 76 -4.73 -4.53 5.57
N GLU A 77 -3.41 -4.47 5.76
CA GLU A 77 -2.72 -4.61 7.04
C GLU A 77 -2.89 -3.38 7.93
N GLN A 78 -2.83 -3.59 9.24
CA GLN A 78 -2.72 -2.49 10.19
C GLN A 78 -1.25 -2.16 10.38
N ILE A 79 -0.86 -0.94 10.01
CA ILE A 79 0.51 -0.46 10.10
C ILE A 79 0.64 0.41 11.35
N VAL A 80 1.65 0.10 12.16
CA VAL A 80 2.13 0.98 13.24
C VAL A 80 3.51 1.47 12.85
N ALA A 81 3.65 2.78 12.73
CA ALA A 81 4.92 3.42 12.47
C ALA A 81 5.36 4.31 13.64
N GLY A 82 6.65 4.32 13.89
CA GLY A 82 7.28 5.13 14.92
C GLY A 82 8.66 5.63 14.50
N LEU A 83 9.22 6.50 15.33
CA LEU A 83 10.56 7.09 15.15
C LEU A 83 11.71 6.07 15.05
N SER A 84 11.55 4.86 15.59
CA SER A 84 12.56 3.81 15.48
C SER A 84 12.00 2.44 15.84
N GLN A 85 12.75 1.37 15.55
CA GLN A 85 12.40 0.02 15.97
C GLN A 85 12.18 -0.07 17.50
N VAL A 86 13.10 0.48 18.31
CA VAL A 86 12.96 0.51 19.78
C VAL A 86 11.71 1.26 20.21
N HIS A 87 11.35 2.34 19.50
CA HIS A 87 10.13 3.08 19.78
C HIS A 87 8.89 2.18 19.58
N VAL A 88 8.83 1.44 18.47
CA VAL A 88 7.73 0.49 18.21
C VAL A 88 7.70 -0.65 19.23
N GLU A 89 8.85 -1.19 19.63
CA GLU A 89 8.95 -2.20 20.69
C GLU A 89 8.38 -1.69 22.03
N VAL A 90 8.68 -0.44 22.40
CA VAL A 90 8.11 0.20 23.59
C VAL A 90 6.60 0.38 23.47
N ILE A 91 6.08 0.72 22.29
CA ILE A 91 4.62 0.82 22.05
C ILE A 91 3.96 -0.54 22.29
N VAL A 92 4.53 -1.63 21.77
CA VAL A 92 4.02 -3.00 21.99
C VAL A 92 4.09 -3.42 23.46
N GLU A 93 5.17 -3.10 24.16
CA GLU A 93 5.27 -3.40 25.59
C GLU A 93 4.26 -2.59 26.43
N ARG A 94 3.98 -1.33 26.05
CA ARG A 94 2.92 -0.51 26.66
C ARG A 94 1.53 -1.09 26.40
N LEU A 95 1.27 -1.59 25.19
CA LEU A 95 0.02 -2.30 24.87
C LEU A 95 -0.19 -3.50 25.79
N LYS A 96 0.86 -4.31 25.96
CA LYS A 96 0.81 -5.50 26.82
C LYS A 96 0.63 -5.15 28.29
N SER A 97 1.48 -4.28 28.82
CA SER A 97 1.50 -3.93 30.25
C SER A 97 0.26 -3.16 30.72
N ARG A 98 -0.25 -2.21 29.92
CA ARG A 98 -1.37 -1.34 30.33
C ARG A 98 -2.73 -1.87 29.92
N PHE A 99 -2.82 -2.51 28.76
CA PHE A 99 -4.10 -2.93 28.18
C PHE A 99 -4.24 -4.45 28.11
N GLY A 100 -3.17 -5.22 28.39
CA GLY A 100 -3.19 -6.67 28.27
C GLY A 100 -3.44 -7.11 26.83
N ALA A 101 -3.03 -6.31 25.85
CA ALA A 101 -3.18 -6.58 24.43
C ALA A 101 -1.82 -7.01 23.87
N GLU A 102 -1.74 -8.21 23.30
CA GLU A 102 -0.52 -8.73 22.71
C GLU A 102 -0.60 -8.78 21.20
N VAL A 103 0.46 -8.32 20.55
CA VAL A 103 0.57 -8.28 19.10
C VAL A 103 1.89 -8.90 18.64
N ASN A 104 1.91 -9.38 17.40
CA ASN A 104 3.11 -9.73 16.67
C ASN A 104 3.47 -8.57 15.75
N LEU A 105 4.78 -8.29 15.62
CA LEU A 105 5.31 -7.32 14.68
C LEU A 105 5.92 -8.08 13.51
N ASN A 106 5.43 -7.80 12.32
CA ASN A 106 5.99 -8.31 11.07
C ASN A 106 6.49 -7.13 10.21
N PRO A 107 7.51 -7.32 9.37
CA PRO A 107 7.82 -6.35 8.33
C PRO A 107 6.56 -6.06 7.50
N PRO A 108 6.27 -4.79 7.17
CA PRO A 108 5.10 -4.46 6.37
C PRO A 108 5.28 -5.03 4.97
N HIS A 109 4.20 -5.55 4.37
CA HIS A 109 4.30 -6.05 3.01
C HIS A 109 4.55 -4.88 2.06
N VAL A 110 5.44 -5.09 1.10
CA VAL A 110 5.68 -4.11 0.04
C VAL A 110 4.44 -4.10 -0.87
N PRO A 111 3.82 -2.93 -1.12
CA PRO A 111 2.61 -2.82 -1.93
C PRO A 111 2.96 -2.95 -3.42
N TYR A 112 3.40 -4.13 -3.85
CA TYR A 112 3.63 -4.41 -5.27
C TYR A 112 2.34 -4.26 -6.06
N GLN A 113 2.47 -3.92 -7.35
CA GLN A 113 1.36 -3.81 -8.28
C GLN A 113 1.66 -4.57 -9.57
N GLU A 114 0.64 -4.81 -10.36
CA GLU A 114 0.80 -5.38 -11.70
C GLU A 114 0.32 -4.39 -12.77
N THR A 115 0.94 -4.42 -13.94
CA THR A 115 0.41 -3.76 -15.13
C THR A 115 0.72 -4.60 -16.37
N ILE A 116 0.33 -4.13 -17.54
CA ILE A 116 0.53 -4.80 -18.82
C ILE A 116 1.45 -3.99 -19.73
N ARG A 117 2.18 -4.64 -20.66
CA ARG A 117 3.06 -3.92 -21.60
C ARG A 117 2.43 -3.66 -22.96
N ARG A 118 1.42 -4.44 -23.36
CA ARG A 118 0.83 -4.36 -24.71
C ARG A 118 -0.67 -4.57 -24.66
N ALA A 119 -1.35 -4.11 -25.71
CA ALA A 119 -2.76 -4.38 -25.86
C ALA A 119 -3.05 -5.86 -26.12
N ALA A 120 -4.16 -6.36 -25.59
CA ALA A 120 -4.62 -7.72 -25.82
C ALA A 120 -6.15 -7.78 -25.91
N LYS A 121 -6.67 -8.76 -26.65
CA LYS A 121 -8.11 -9.02 -26.75
C LYS A 121 -8.43 -10.37 -26.17
N ALA A 122 -9.52 -10.46 -25.43
CA ALA A 122 -10.02 -11.73 -24.93
C ALA A 122 -11.54 -11.77 -24.93
N HIS A 123 -12.05 -12.99 -24.83
CA HIS A 123 -13.47 -13.28 -24.76
C HIS A 123 -13.72 -14.07 -23.47
N GLY A 124 -14.63 -13.56 -22.64
CA GLY A 124 -15.08 -14.24 -21.45
C GLY A 124 -16.52 -14.67 -21.61
N ARG A 125 -16.77 -15.97 -21.44
CA ARG A 125 -18.11 -16.55 -21.51
C ARG A 125 -18.38 -17.43 -20.30
N HIS A 126 -19.48 -17.14 -19.64
CA HIS A 126 -20.02 -17.95 -18.54
C HIS A 126 -21.36 -18.52 -18.96
N LYS A 127 -21.42 -19.84 -19.14
CA LYS A 127 -22.66 -20.57 -19.41
C LYS A 127 -22.81 -21.70 -18.41
N LYS A 128 -23.82 -21.63 -17.53
CA LYS A 128 -24.15 -22.69 -16.59
C LYS A 128 -25.64 -22.98 -16.64
N GLN A 129 -25.98 -24.23 -16.90
CA GLN A 129 -27.37 -24.70 -16.89
C GLN A 129 -27.53 -25.67 -15.73
N THR A 130 -27.94 -25.15 -14.58
CA THR A 130 -28.51 -25.98 -13.49
C THR A 130 -30.00 -26.18 -13.79
N GLY A 131 -30.65 -27.20 -13.23
CA GLY A 131 -32.05 -27.57 -13.55
C GLY A 131 -33.15 -26.51 -13.30
N GLY A 132 -32.79 -25.25 -13.06
CA GLY A 132 -33.66 -24.07 -12.97
C GLY A 132 -33.26 -22.98 -13.97
N ARG A 133 -33.41 -21.69 -13.61
CA ARG A 133 -33.01 -20.56 -14.49
C ARG A 133 -31.51 -20.64 -14.79
N GLY A 134 -31.14 -20.63 -16.07
CA GLY A 134 -29.74 -20.70 -16.48
C GLY A 134 -28.97 -19.43 -16.15
N GLN A 135 -27.65 -19.51 -16.30
CA GLN A 135 -26.75 -18.36 -16.26
C GLN A 135 -26.03 -18.26 -17.61
N PHE A 136 -26.15 -17.09 -18.24
CA PHE A 136 -25.49 -16.77 -19.50
C PHE A 136 -24.91 -15.35 -19.48
N GLY A 137 -23.61 -15.23 -19.63
CA GLY A 137 -22.92 -13.97 -19.85
C GLY A 137 -21.80 -14.17 -20.86
N ASP A 138 -21.66 -13.24 -21.79
CA ASP A 138 -20.66 -13.32 -22.85
C ASP A 138 -20.22 -11.90 -23.25
N CYS A 139 -18.93 -11.62 -23.14
CA CYS A 139 -18.36 -10.32 -23.48
C CYS A 139 -16.96 -10.44 -24.07
N HIS A 140 -16.68 -9.56 -25.02
CA HIS A 140 -15.36 -9.38 -25.61
C HIS A 140 -14.79 -8.06 -25.15
N ILE A 141 -13.56 -8.12 -24.65
CA ILE A 141 -12.83 -6.95 -24.19
C ILE A 141 -11.51 -6.81 -24.93
N GLU A 142 -11.06 -5.58 -25.03
CA GLU A 142 -9.70 -5.20 -25.39
C GLU A 142 -9.11 -4.43 -24.22
N ILE A 143 -7.93 -4.83 -23.78
CA ILE A 143 -7.18 -4.14 -22.72
C ILE A 143 -5.96 -3.47 -23.34
N GLU A 144 -5.59 -2.30 -22.84
CA GLU A 144 -4.38 -1.58 -23.24
C GLU A 144 -3.75 -0.86 -22.04
N PRO A 145 -2.41 -0.74 -21.98
CA PRO A 145 -1.75 -0.03 -20.91
C PRO A 145 -2.03 1.47 -20.99
N LEU A 146 -2.12 2.10 -19.82
CA LEU A 146 -2.17 3.55 -19.67
C LEU A 146 -0.84 4.09 -19.15
N GLU A 147 -0.69 5.41 -19.16
CA GLU A 147 0.45 6.04 -18.52
C GLU A 147 0.43 5.77 -17.00
N PRO A 148 1.60 5.59 -16.36
CA PRO A 148 1.68 5.35 -14.93
C PRO A 148 0.93 6.40 -14.11
N GLY A 149 0.09 5.97 -13.17
CA GLY A 149 -0.71 6.85 -12.32
C GLY A 149 -2.05 7.30 -12.92
N THR A 150 -2.40 6.87 -14.14
CA THR A 150 -3.72 7.15 -14.74
C THR A 150 -4.83 6.36 -14.06
N GLY A 151 -4.53 5.18 -13.50
CA GLY A 151 -5.48 4.32 -12.81
C GLY A 151 -6.24 3.37 -13.75
N PHE A 152 -7.56 3.32 -13.62
CA PHE A 152 -8.41 2.39 -14.38
C PHE A 152 -9.43 3.17 -15.20
N GLU A 153 -9.52 2.83 -16.49
CA GLU A 153 -10.51 3.43 -17.39
C GLU A 153 -11.35 2.32 -18.06
N PHE A 154 -12.68 2.41 -17.93
CA PHE A 154 -13.59 1.50 -18.60
C PHE A 154 -14.34 2.20 -19.73
N VAL A 155 -14.24 1.67 -20.95
CA VAL A 155 -14.85 2.24 -22.15
C VAL A 155 -15.89 1.28 -22.72
N ASN A 156 -17.14 1.74 -22.77
CA ASN A 156 -18.22 1.02 -23.46
C ASN A 156 -18.22 1.37 -24.96
N ALA A 157 -17.75 0.43 -25.79
CA ALA A 157 -17.73 0.54 -27.25
C ALA A 157 -18.75 -0.40 -27.94
N ILE A 158 -19.72 -0.94 -27.19
CA ILE A 158 -20.76 -1.85 -27.71
C ILE A 158 -21.63 -1.13 -28.74
N LYS A 159 -21.84 -1.77 -29.89
CA LYS A 159 -22.73 -1.31 -30.96
C LYS A 159 -23.93 -2.23 -31.12
N GLY A 160 -25.07 -1.68 -31.52
CA GLY A 160 -26.25 -2.47 -31.90
C GLY A 160 -26.96 -3.22 -30.77
N GLY A 161 -26.63 -2.96 -29.50
CA GLY A 161 -27.32 -3.57 -28.35
C GLY A 161 -27.05 -5.06 -28.15
N VAL A 162 -25.94 -5.59 -28.67
CA VAL A 162 -25.53 -7.01 -28.50
C VAL A 162 -25.33 -7.41 -27.04
N ILE A 163 -25.08 -6.44 -26.17
CA ILE A 163 -25.24 -6.55 -24.72
C ILE A 163 -26.19 -5.41 -24.30
N PRO A 164 -27.31 -5.72 -23.62
CA PRO A 164 -28.18 -4.70 -23.03
C PRO A 164 -27.42 -3.77 -22.08
N THR A 165 -27.64 -2.46 -22.17
CA THR A 165 -26.91 -1.44 -21.39
C THR A 165 -26.94 -1.69 -19.87
N GLY A 166 -28.01 -2.29 -19.36
CA GLY A 166 -28.14 -2.64 -17.95
C GLY A 166 -27.11 -3.67 -17.45
N PHE A 167 -26.52 -4.48 -18.33
CA PHE A 167 -25.49 -5.46 -17.96
C PHE A 167 -24.05 -4.94 -18.08
N ILE A 168 -23.84 -3.78 -18.70
CA ILE A 168 -22.49 -3.19 -18.86
C ILE A 168 -21.81 -2.89 -17.52
N PRO A 169 -22.50 -2.29 -16.52
CA PRO A 169 -21.90 -2.08 -15.19
C PRO A 169 -21.50 -3.40 -14.50
N ALA A 170 -22.19 -4.51 -14.80
CA ALA A 170 -21.84 -5.81 -14.25
C ALA A 170 -20.55 -6.35 -14.87
N VAL A 171 -20.34 -6.15 -16.18
CA VAL A 171 -19.08 -6.47 -16.86
C VAL A 171 -17.94 -5.66 -16.27
N GLU A 172 -18.12 -4.34 -16.13
CA GLU A 172 -17.13 -3.44 -15.52
C GLU A 172 -16.75 -3.90 -14.11
N LYS A 173 -17.74 -4.20 -13.27
CA LYS A 173 -17.50 -4.71 -11.92
C LYS A 173 -16.70 -6.02 -11.94
N GLY A 174 -17.01 -6.92 -12.87
CA GLY A 174 -16.28 -8.17 -13.06
C GLY A 174 -14.82 -7.97 -13.47
N VAL A 175 -14.56 -6.97 -14.31
CA VAL A 175 -13.20 -6.53 -14.68
C VAL A 175 -12.48 -5.98 -13.45
N GLN A 176 -13.10 -5.07 -12.70
CA GLN A 176 -12.52 -4.51 -11.47
C GLN A 176 -12.20 -5.59 -10.43
N ASP A 177 -13.08 -6.56 -10.23
CA ASP A 177 -12.82 -7.68 -9.32
C ASP A 177 -11.62 -8.53 -9.79
N ALA A 178 -11.49 -8.76 -11.10
CA ALA A 178 -10.33 -9.48 -11.64
C ALA A 178 -9.03 -8.67 -11.50
N MET A 179 -9.11 -7.33 -11.53
CA MET A 179 -7.96 -6.46 -11.32
C MET A 179 -7.48 -6.42 -9.87
N GLN A 180 -8.29 -6.83 -8.89
CA GLN A 180 -7.83 -6.91 -7.49
C GLN A 180 -6.78 -7.99 -7.28
N SER A 181 -6.73 -9.02 -8.15
CA SER A 181 -5.71 -10.05 -8.10
C SER A 181 -5.23 -10.37 -9.51
N GLY A 182 -4.06 -9.81 -9.83
CA GLY A 182 -3.36 -10.01 -11.09
C GLY A 182 -2.93 -11.45 -11.34
N VAL A 183 -2.26 -11.66 -12.46
CA VAL A 183 -1.91 -13.00 -12.97
C VAL A 183 -0.47 -13.39 -12.69
N VAL A 184 0.39 -12.45 -12.31
CA VAL A 184 1.84 -12.68 -12.10
C VAL A 184 2.10 -13.21 -10.70
N ALA A 185 1.83 -12.37 -9.70
CA ALA A 185 1.94 -12.70 -8.28
C ALA A 185 0.60 -12.50 -7.54
N GLY A 186 -0.40 -11.97 -8.25
CA GLY A 186 -1.75 -11.72 -7.79
C GLY A 186 -1.89 -10.50 -6.91
N TYR A 187 -1.06 -9.48 -7.19
CA TYR A 187 -1.19 -8.14 -6.69
C TYR A 187 -2.21 -7.33 -7.50
N PRO A 188 -2.68 -6.17 -6.99
CA PRO A 188 -3.62 -5.32 -7.72
C PRO A 188 -3.05 -4.81 -9.05
N VAL A 189 -3.89 -4.83 -10.08
CA VAL A 189 -3.55 -4.37 -11.43
C VAL A 189 -3.92 -2.89 -11.57
N LYS A 190 -3.00 -2.08 -12.09
CA LYS A 190 -3.16 -0.62 -12.27
C LYS A 190 -2.74 -0.17 -13.66
N ASP A 191 -3.17 1.02 -14.03
CA ASP A 191 -2.84 1.70 -15.28
C ASP A 191 -3.26 0.91 -16.53
N VAL A 192 -4.53 0.51 -16.56
CA VAL A 192 -5.13 -0.25 -17.66
C VAL A 192 -6.44 0.37 -18.11
N ARG A 193 -6.60 0.53 -19.42
CA ARG A 193 -7.89 0.80 -20.05
C ARG A 193 -8.50 -0.50 -20.53
N VAL A 194 -9.78 -0.69 -20.24
CA VAL A 194 -10.56 -1.85 -20.69
C VAL A 194 -11.73 -1.36 -21.56
N ARG A 195 -11.75 -1.81 -22.81
CA ARG A 195 -12.79 -1.50 -23.77
C ARG A 195 -13.65 -2.74 -24.05
N VAL A 196 -14.92 -2.70 -23.65
CA VAL A 196 -15.90 -3.73 -24.03
C VAL A 196 -16.48 -3.36 -25.39
N TYR A 197 -16.33 -4.23 -26.39
CA TYR A 197 -16.67 -3.90 -27.78
C TYR A 197 -17.65 -4.86 -28.46
N ASP A 198 -17.79 -6.08 -27.93
CA ASP A 198 -18.71 -7.08 -28.47
C ASP A 198 -19.17 -8.06 -27.37
N GLY A 199 -20.12 -8.93 -27.68
CA GLY A 199 -20.58 -10.00 -26.81
C GLY A 199 -21.95 -10.53 -27.22
N SER A 200 -22.57 -11.31 -26.33
CA SER A 200 -23.90 -11.84 -26.57
C SER A 200 -24.71 -11.99 -25.29
N TYR A 201 -26.03 -12.06 -25.41
CA TYR A 201 -26.92 -12.32 -24.29
C TYR A 201 -28.00 -13.33 -24.66
N HIS A 202 -28.59 -13.96 -23.64
CA HIS A 202 -29.74 -14.83 -23.76
C HIS A 202 -30.93 -14.19 -23.04
N THR A 203 -32.10 -14.16 -23.68
CA THR A 203 -33.27 -13.40 -23.18
C THR A 203 -33.77 -13.85 -21.81
N VAL A 204 -33.55 -15.13 -21.46
CA VAL A 204 -34.06 -15.73 -20.21
C VAL A 204 -32.94 -16.03 -19.22
N ASP A 205 -31.76 -16.42 -19.71
CA ASP A 205 -30.67 -16.94 -18.87
C ASP A 205 -29.62 -15.87 -18.56
N SER A 206 -29.66 -14.71 -19.21
CA SER A 206 -28.74 -13.63 -18.89
C SER A 206 -29.06 -12.97 -17.56
N SER A 207 -28.02 -12.74 -16.78
CA SER A 207 -28.09 -12.10 -15.47
C SER A 207 -26.83 -11.28 -15.22
N GLU A 208 -26.94 -10.27 -14.34
CA GLU A 208 -25.80 -9.43 -13.93
C GLU A 208 -24.64 -10.27 -13.41
N MET A 209 -24.90 -11.28 -12.57
CA MET A 209 -23.87 -12.16 -12.05
C MET A 209 -23.13 -12.92 -13.16
N ALA A 210 -23.84 -13.36 -14.21
CA ALA A 210 -23.21 -14.07 -15.32
C ALA A 210 -22.30 -13.16 -16.14
N PHE A 211 -22.71 -11.90 -16.37
CA PHE A 211 -21.88 -10.89 -17.05
C PHE A 211 -20.69 -10.43 -16.20
N ARG A 212 -20.84 -10.36 -14.88
CA ARG A 212 -19.75 -10.11 -13.94
C ARG A 212 -18.68 -11.19 -14.02
N LEU A 213 -19.08 -12.47 -14.02
CA LEU A 213 -18.15 -13.59 -14.18
C LEU A 213 -17.51 -13.59 -15.58
N ALA A 214 -18.28 -13.32 -16.63
CA ALA A 214 -17.77 -13.20 -17.99
C ALA A 214 -16.69 -12.11 -18.10
N GLY A 215 -16.93 -10.91 -17.56
CA GLY A 215 -15.95 -9.82 -17.53
C GLY A 215 -14.67 -10.20 -16.77
N SER A 216 -14.82 -10.89 -15.63
CA SER A 216 -13.68 -11.37 -14.84
C SER A 216 -12.81 -12.39 -15.61
N PHE A 217 -13.44 -13.34 -16.30
CA PHE A 217 -12.73 -14.32 -17.14
C PHE A 217 -12.05 -13.67 -18.34
N ALA A 218 -12.74 -12.74 -19.01
CA ALA A 218 -12.18 -11.98 -20.12
C ALA A 218 -10.93 -11.21 -19.69
N MET A 219 -10.99 -10.53 -18.54
CA MET A 219 -9.89 -9.75 -17.99
C MET A 219 -8.66 -10.62 -17.69
N LYS A 220 -8.84 -11.75 -16.99
CA LYS A 220 -7.75 -12.68 -16.68
C LYS A 220 -7.05 -13.20 -17.93
N GLN A 221 -7.84 -13.66 -18.92
CA GLN A 221 -7.29 -14.17 -20.16
C GLN A 221 -6.59 -13.08 -21.00
N ALA A 222 -7.11 -11.86 -20.99
CA ALA A 222 -6.47 -10.73 -21.67
C ALA A 222 -5.13 -10.37 -21.02
N MET A 223 -5.07 -10.33 -19.69
CA MET A 223 -3.84 -10.03 -18.94
C MET A 223 -2.72 -11.03 -19.22
N GLU A 224 -3.01 -12.33 -19.27
CA GLU A 224 -2.03 -13.38 -19.63
C GLU A 224 -1.38 -13.13 -21.00
N GLN A 225 -2.15 -12.59 -21.95
CA GLN A 225 -1.69 -12.32 -23.32
C GLN A 225 -1.01 -10.95 -23.45
N ALA A 226 -1.25 -10.03 -22.52
CA ALA A 226 -0.82 -8.64 -22.56
C ALA A 226 0.61 -8.39 -22.05
N GLY A 227 1.34 -9.47 -21.72
CA GLY A 227 2.72 -9.38 -21.20
C GLY A 227 2.74 -8.67 -19.84
N PRO A 228 2.12 -9.28 -18.82
CA PRO A 228 1.96 -8.64 -17.52
C PRO A 228 3.31 -8.53 -16.80
N VAL A 229 3.45 -7.48 -16.01
CA VAL A 229 4.69 -7.16 -15.28
C VAL A 229 4.39 -6.77 -13.85
N LEU A 230 5.39 -6.97 -13.00
CA LEU A 230 5.38 -6.54 -11.61
C LEU A 230 5.97 -5.15 -11.50
N LEU A 231 5.33 -4.31 -10.68
CA LEU A 231 5.76 -2.97 -10.34
C LEU A 231 6.10 -2.90 -8.85
N GLU A 232 7.20 -2.24 -8.52
CA GLU A 232 7.60 -1.93 -7.14
C GLU A 232 7.50 -0.43 -6.85
N PRO A 233 7.14 -0.04 -5.62
CA PRO A 233 7.15 1.36 -5.21
C PRO A 233 8.59 1.85 -5.04
N ILE A 234 8.90 2.97 -5.69
CA ILE A 234 10.14 3.73 -5.55
C ILE A 234 9.89 4.87 -4.57
N MET A 235 10.76 4.98 -3.59
CA MET A 235 10.74 6.00 -2.54
C MET A 235 11.78 7.07 -2.84
N LEU A 236 11.43 8.33 -2.65
CA LEU A 236 12.38 9.41 -2.50
C LEU A 236 12.88 9.38 -1.05
N VAL A 237 14.14 8.98 -0.87
CA VAL A 237 14.80 8.90 0.44
C VAL A 237 15.69 10.12 0.62
N THR A 238 15.53 10.80 1.75
CA THR A 238 16.46 11.86 2.18
C THR A 238 17.17 11.38 3.44
N VAL A 239 18.49 11.24 3.38
CA VAL A 239 19.32 10.78 4.49
C VAL A 239 20.20 11.92 4.97
N ALA A 240 20.09 12.31 6.24
CA ALA A 240 21.05 13.23 6.86
C ALA A 240 22.11 12.41 7.60
N ALA A 241 23.39 12.66 7.31
CA ALA A 241 24.50 11.95 7.91
C ALA A 241 25.72 12.88 8.17
N PRO A 242 26.58 12.54 9.14
CA PRO A 242 27.86 13.23 9.35
C PRO A 242 28.74 13.22 8.10
N GLU A 243 29.47 14.31 7.83
CA GLU A 243 30.34 14.47 6.65
C GLU A 243 31.33 13.32 6.42
N ASP A 244 31.85 12.73 7.50
CA ASP A 244 32.77 11.59 7.46
C ASP A 244 32.10 10.26 7.06
N ALA A 245 30.78 10.12 7.26
CA ALA A 245 30.01 8.92 6.93
C ALA A 245 29.28 9.02 5.57
N VAL A 246 29.24 10.20 4.92
CA VAL A 246 28.50 10.41 3.66
C VAL A 246 28.91 9.44 2.56
N GLY A 247 30.22 9.17 2.43
CA GLY A 247 30.74 8.25 1.42
C GLY A 247 30.20 6.83 1.59
N ASP A 248 30.17 6.34 2.82
CA ASP A 248 29.67 5.01 3.16
C ASP A 248 28.15 4.92 2.99
N VAL A 249 27.40 5.97 3.35
CA VAL A 249 25.95 6.07 3.12
C VAL A 249 25.61 5.98 1.63
N ILE A 250 26.35 6.69 0.77
CA ILE A 250 26.16 6.62 -0.69
C ILE A 250 26.51 5.22 -1.20
N GLY A 251 27.56 4.59 -0.67
CA GLY A 251 27.92 3.21 -0.99
C GLY A 251 26.79 2.22 -0.67
N ASP A 252 26.21 2.31 0.52
CA ASP A 252 25.11 1.45 0.95
C ASP A 252 23.85 1.67 0.10
N LEU A 253 23.45 2.93 -0.15
CA LEU A 253 22.30 3.25 -1.01
C LEU A 253 22.47 2.69 -2.43
N ASN A 254 23.66 2.77 -3.01
CA ASN A 254 23.93 2.16 -4.33
C ASN A 254 23.81 0.63 -4.30
N SER A 255 24.27 -0.01 -3.22
CA SER A 255 24.13 -1.46 -3.05
C SER A 255 22.66 -1.91 -2.98
N ARG A 256 21.79 -1.02 -2.49
CA ARG A 256 20.32 -1.17 -2.38
C ARG A 256 19.57 -0.72 -3.63
N ARG A 257 20.21 -0.71 -4.81
CA ARG A 257 19.60 -0.24 -6.07
C ARG A 257 19.15 1.22 -6.03
N GLY A 258 19.66 2.00 -5.07
CA GLY A 258 19.40 3.41 -4.96
C GLY A 258 20.05 4.20 -6.09
N ARG A 259 19.37 5.25 -6.55
CA ARG A 259 19.88 6.23 -7.52
C ARG A 259 20.08 7.57 -6.79
N PRO A 260 21.31 7.93 -6.37
CA PRO A 260 21.56 9.22 -5.75
C PRO A 260 21.24 10.36 -6.70
N LEU A 261 20.45 11.33 -6.23
CA LEU A 261 20.05 12.53 -6.97
C LEU A 261 21.00 13.71 -6.67
N GLY A 262 21.58 13.74 -5.47
CA GLY A 262 22.50 14.79 -5.06
C GLY A 262 22.74 14.78 -3.54
N MET A 263 23.64 15.67 -3.11
CA MET A 263 23.92 15.91 -1.70
C MET A 263 23.98 17.41 -1.41
N GLU A 264 23.45 17.83 -0.26
CA GLU A 264 23.36 19.22 0.16
C GLU A 264 23.87 19.35 1.62
N PRO A 265 24.87 20.20 1.91
CA PRO A 265 25.29 20.47 3.27
C PRO A 265 24.18 21.23 4.02
N VAL A 266 23.73 20.70 5.16
CA VAL A 266 22.67 21.30 6.00
C VAL A 266 23.23 22.03 7.22
N GLY A 267 24.54 22.00 7.43
CA GLY A 267 25.24 22.67 8.52
C GLY A 267 25.50 21.75 9.71
N ALA A 268 26.21 22.26 10.72
CA ALA A 268 26.62 21.50 11.92
C ALA A 268 27.42 20.19 11.62
N GLY A 269 28.12 20.12 10.48
CA GLY A 269 28.86 18.93 10.05
C GLY A 269 27.99 17.81 9.50
N MET A 270 26.73 18.09 9.17
CA MET A 270 25.78 17.16 8.55
C MET A 270 25.59 17.48 7.07
N THR A 271 25.41 16.43 6.28
CA THR A 271 25.08 16.50 4.85
C THR A 271 23.84 15.65 4.59
N GLU A 272 22.89 16.21 3.85
CA GLU A 272 21.74 15.48 3.32
C GLU A 272 22.09 14.84 1.99
N VAL A 273 21.71 13.58 1.80
CA VAL A 273 21.81 12.81 0.57
C VAL A 273 20.41 12.42 0.12
N LYS A 274 20.03 12.82 -1.09
CA LYS A 274 18.74 12.47 -1.69
C LYS A 274 18.94 11.33 -2.69
N ALA A 275 18.14 10.28 -2.61
CA ALA A 275 18.20 9.14 -3.51
C ALA A 275 16.82 8.55 -3.81
N GLU A 276 16.64 7.99 -4.99
CA GLU A 276 15.47 7.17 -5.30
C GLU A 276 15.80 5.71 -5.00
N VAL A 277 15.06 5.05 -4.12
CA VAL A 277 15.34 3.67 -3.68
C VAL A 277 14.06 2.86 -3.66
N PRO A 278 14.05 1.60 -4.15
CA PRO A 278 12.89 0.72 -3.99
C PRO A 278 12.55 0.48 -2.51
N MET A 279 11.27 0.57 -2.16
CA MET A 279 10.82 0.40 -0.76
C MET A 279 11.26 -0.94 -0.15
N ALA A 280 11.27 -2.00 -0.97
CA ALA A 280 11.69 -3.34 -0.55
C ALA A 280 13.11 -3.38 0.06
N GLU A 281 14.01 -2.51 -0.42
CA GLU A 281 15.39 -2.44 0.05
C GLU A 281 15.54 -1.57 1.31
N MET A 282 14.50 -0.83 1.67
CA MET A 282 14.50 0.14 2.78
C MET A 282 13.89 -0.41 4.07
N LEU A 283 13.22 -1.57 4.03
CA LEU A 283 12.55 -2.18 5.18
C LEU A 283 13.51 -2.40 6.36
N SER A 284 14.77 -2.70 6.10
CA SER A 284 15.81 -2.92 7.11
C SER A 284 16.83 -1.79 7.21
N TYR A 285 16.60 -0.62 6.59
CA TYR A 285 17.66 0.39 6.44
C TYR A 285 18.02 1.11 7.74
N ALA A 286 17.05 1.36 8.63
CA ALA A 286 17.29 2.11 9.86
C ALA A 286 18.43 1.56 10.77
N PRO A 287 18.53 0.24 11.06
CA PRO A 287 19.65 -0.30 11.83
C PRO A 287 20.99 -0.17 11.08
N ASP A 288 20.99 -0.39 9.77
CA ASP A 288 22.21 -0.32 8.94
C ASP A 288 22.75 1.13 8.89
N LEU A 289 21.86 2.12 8.67
CA LEU A 289 22.22 3.53 8.70
C LEU A 289 22.83 3.94 10.05
N ARG A 290 22.26 3.47 11.16
CA ARG A 290 22.80 3.76 12.50
C ARG A 290 24.17 3.14 12.69
N ALA A 291 24.43 1.96 12.17
CA ALA A 291 25.74 1.32 12.25
C ALA A 291 26.79 2.10 11.44
N ILE A 292 26.44 2.55 10.23
CA ILE A 292 27.31 3.35 9.36
C ILE A 292 27.62 4.71 9.98
N THR A 293 26.61 5.37 10.58
CA THR A 293 26.74 6.76 11.03
C THR A 293 27.06 6.90 12.52
N GLY A 294 27.40 5.81 13.21
CA GLY A 294 27.60 5.83 14.65
C GLY A 294 26.35 6.29 15.44
N GLY A 295 25.17 6.13 14.84
CA GLY A 295 23.86 6.50 15.40
C GLY A 295 23.42 7.94 15.17
N GLN A 296 24.19 8.74 14.42
CA GLN A 296 23.88 10.15 14.16
C GLN A 296 23.03 10.36 12.90
N GLY A 297 22.91 9.35 12.05
CA GLY A 297 22.15 9.43 10.81
C GLY A 297 20.64 9.29 11.01
N GLU A 298 19.89 10.08 10.26
CA GLU A 298 18.44 10.00 10.16
C GLU A 298 18.02 9.96 8.69
N PHE A 299 16.86 9.39 8.39
CA PHE A 299 16.33 9.39 7.03
C PHE A 299 14.82 9.58 7.03
N THR A 300 14.31 10.16 5.96
CA THR A 300 12.89 10.19 5.64
C THR A 300 12.65 9.55 4.28
N MET A 301 11.45 9.04 4.05
CA MET A 301 11.06 8.46 2.78
C MET A 301 9.67 8.92 2.37
N GLU A 302 9.51 9.27 1.11
CA GLU A 302 8.24 9.67 0.51
C GLU A 302 7.98 8.83 -0.74
N PHE A 303 6.74 8.37 -0.94
CA PHE A 303 6.40 7.65 -2.17
C PHE A 303 6.58 8.57 -3.38
N LEU A 304 7.31 8.09 -4.39
CA LEU A 304 7.58 8.85 -5.60
C LEU A 304 6.78 8.33 -6.79
N ARG A 305 6.92 7.03 -7.10
CA ARG A 305 6.27 6.38 -8.25
C ARG A 305 6.39 4.86 -8.16
N TYR A 306 5.69 4.18 -9.05
CA TYR A 306 5.93 2.77 -9.35
C TYR A 306 6.91 2.61 -10.52
N GLU A 307 7.84 1.67 -10.43
CA GLU A 307 8.71 1.24 -11.54
C GLU A 307 8.61 -0.26 -11.75
N GLU A 308 8.94 -0.71 -12.97
CA GLU A 308 8.99 -2.14 -13.29
C GLU A 308 10.09 -2.84 -12.49
N VAL A 309 9.72 -3.94 -11.82
CA VAL A 309 10.68 -4.77 -11.08
C VAL A 309 11.66 -5.40 -12.07
N PRO A 310 12.98 -5.28 -11.83
CA PRO A 310 13.98 -5.94 -12.66
C PRO A 310 13.71 -7.44 -12.81
N ALA A 311 13.81 -7.97 -14.03
CA ALA A 311 13.43 -9.35 -14.35
C ALA A 311 14.11 -10.43 -13.48
N HIS A 312 15.33 -10.16 -13.00
CA HIS A 312 16.09 -11.07 -12.13
C HIS A 312 15.56 -11.13 -10.69
N LEU A 313 14.81 -10.11 -10.24
CA LEU A 313 14.17 -10.03 -8.92
C LEU A 313 12.70 -10.44 -8.97
N ALA A 314 12.01 -10.17 -10.08
CA ALA A 314 10.60 -10.49 -10.26
C ALA A 314 10.28 -11.96 -9.94
N GLY A 315 11.18 -12.89 -10.34
CA GLY A 315 11.02 -14.31 -10.04
C GLY A 315 11.01 -14.62 -8.53
N LYS A 316 11.82 -13.92 -7.73
CA LYS A 316 11.84 -14.11 -6.26
C LYS A 316 10.54 -13.64 -5.63
N VAL A 317 10.07 -12.46 -6.00
CA VAL A 317 8.81 -11.88 -5.47
C VAL A 317 7.62 -12.76 -5.84
N VAL A 318 7.59 -13.34 -7.04
CA VAL A 318 6.54 -14.28 -7.45
C VAL A 318 6.54 -15.54 -6.60
N GLU A 319 7.71 -16.09 -6.27
CA GLU A 319 7.80 -17.30 -5.44
C GLU A 319 7.43 -17.00 -3.97
N GLU A 320 7.85 -15.86 -3.43
CA GLU A 320 7.45 -15.39 -2.09
C GLU A 320 5.93 -15.22 -1.99
N ALA A 321 5.31 -14.52 -2.95
CA ALA A 321 3.87 -14.32 -2.99
C ALA A 321 3.08 -15.65 -3.13
N LYS A 322 3.65 -16.65 -3.83
CA LYS A 322 3.04 -18.00 -3.89
C LYS A 322 3.14 -18.72 -2.55
N ALA A 323 4.30 -18.69 -1.91
CA ALA A 323 4.51 -19.34 -0.61
C ALA A 323 3.59 -18.75 0.46
N GLU A 324 3.42 -17.43 0.50
CA GLU A 324 2.47 -16.76 1.40
C GLU A 324 1.02 -17.20 1.13
N LYS A 325 0.60 -17.26 -0.14
CA LYS A 325 -0.75 -17.74 -0.50
C LYS A 325 -1.00 -19.19 -0.11
N GLU A 326 0.02 -20.04 -0.14
CA GLU A 326 -0.08 -21.42 0.31
C GLU A 326 -0.14 -21.51 1.83
N ALA A 327 0.64 -20.71 2.55
CA ALA A 327 0.61 -20.62 4.01
C ALA A 327 -0.74 -20.14 4.55
N VAL A 328 -1.38 -19.17 3.88
CA VAL A 328 -2.72 -18.66 4.26
C VAL A 328 -3.84 -19.69 4.01
N LYS A 329 -3.64 -20.61 3.05
CA LYS A 329 -4.62 -21.67 2.73
C LYS A 329 -4.51 -22.90 3.61
N ALA A 330 -3.36 -23.10 4.27
CA ALA A 330 -3.08 -24.21 5.18
C ALA A 330 -3.67 -23.96 6.58
#